data_AF-A5ZV73-F1
#
_entry.id   AF-A5ZV73-F1
#
_cell.length_a   1.000
_cell.length_b   1.000
_cell.length_c   1.000
_cell.angle_alpha   90.00
_cell.angle_beta   90.00
_cell.angle_gamma   90.00
#
_symmetry.space_group_name_H-M   'P 1'
#
loop_
_entity.id
_entity.type
_entity.pdbx_description
1 polymer ?
#
loop_
_entity_poly.entity_id
_entity_poly.type
_entity_poly.pdbx_seq_one_letter_code
_entity_poly.pdbx_strand_id
1 'polypeptide(L)'
;MNILKEQIKLSVAYPGWRSAIKKLKSNKNKKIFLFGTPMHGNLGDHAIAIQEQYFFEDFFPDYEYFEILMPMYHTQKKIIKNTVTPEDLVVISGGGWMGNLWIHNECVIREIVQNYPNNKIIILPQTIYYTSDELGEKEYRITNEILKKHSNLHIFVRERKSYNFIKQKFEFTGNSDVYLVPDMVLYGKNIITKGKCTGHEKVINVCIREDCESEQENIDDFYEKIKQNYNIRKVSTVIKSPVVLRKRIGELQKSWETFANAEITITDRLHAMLFSVLNGTPCIVLNNKTGKVFGVADWLDDTNMIVRANSLSEVLEKLKRTTIWEHKKYDREKLLNYFEKMAEVIRKD
;
A
#
# COMPACT_ATOMS: atom_id res chain seq x y z
N MET A 1 8.07 20.54 -10.15
CA MET A 1 7.37 19.43 -10.86
C MET A 1 7.06 19.86 -12.29
N ASN A 2 7.36 19.03 -13.29
CA ASN A 2 7.13 19.36 -14.71
C ASN A 2 5.67 19.02 -15.10
N ILE A 3 4.82 20.04 -15.26
CA ILE A 3 3.38 19.88 -15.54
C ILE A 3 3.13 19.16 -16.86
N LEU A 4 3.92 19.44 -17.91
CA LEU A 4 3.78 18.79 -19.21
C LEU A 4 4.02 17.28 -19.11
N LYS A 5 5.06 16.87 -18.35
CA LYS A 5 5.33 15.45 -18.08
C LYS A 5 4.14 14.77 -17.38
N GLU A 6 3.55 15.41 -16.38
CA GLU A 6 2.37 14.89 -15.67
C GLU A 6 1.12 14.81 -16.57
N GLN A 7 0.92 15.76 -17.49
CA GLN A 7 -0.18 15.72 -18.45
C GLN A 7 -0.05 14.57 -19.45
N ILE A 8 1.17 14.31 -19.96
CA ILE A 8 1.45 13.17 -20.85
C ILE A 8 1.18 11.87 -20.10
N LYS A 9 1.73 11.73 -18.89
CA LYS A 9 1.49 10.58 -18.01
C LYS A 9 -0.01 10.32 -17.81
N LEU A 10 -0.78 11.34 -17.44
CA LEU A 10 -2.22 11.24 -17.24
C LEU A 10 -2.95 10.76 -18.50
N SER A 11 -2.60 11.33 -19.66
CA SER A 11 -3.25 10.99 -20.93
C SER A 11 -2.96 9.56 -21.38
N VAL A 12 -1.76 9.04 -21.11
CA VAL A 12 -1.39 7.65 -21.39
C VAL A 12 -2.08 6.68 -20.43
N ALA A 13 -2.08 6.98 -19.14
CA ALA A 13 -2.55 6.03 -18.13
C ALA A 13 -4.05 6.02 -17.93
N TYR A 14 -4.72 7.15 -18.16
CA TYR A 14 -6.16 7.26 -18.08
C TYR A 14 -6.72 8.07 -19.25
N PRO A 15 -6.80 7.50 -20.47
CA PRO A 15 -7.30 8.21 -21.66
C PRO A 15 -8.69 8.85 -21.47
N GLY A 16 -9.53 8.28 -20.59
CA GLY A 16 -10.85 8.78 -20.24
C GLY A 16 -10.88 9.90 -19.18
N TRP A 17 -9.74 10.42 -18.72
CA TRP A 17 -9.67 11.36 -17.58
C TRP A 17 -10.51 12.64 -17.79
N ARG A 18 -10.63 13.14 -19.02
CA ARG A 18 -11.47 14.32 -19.32
C ARG A 18 -12.95 14.04 -19.11
N SER A 19 -13.40 12.85 -19.50
CA SER A 19 -14.77 12.39 -19.24
C SER A 19 -15.00 12.21 -17.75
N ALA A 20 -14.01 11.67 -17.03
CA ALA A 20 -14.05 11.55 -15.57
C ALA A 20 -14.22 12.91 -14.87
N ILE A 21 -13.45 13.93 -15.27
CA ILE A 21 -13.59 15.30 -14.78
C ILE A 21 -14.97 15.87 -15.11
N LYS A 22 -15.50 15.62 -16.31
CA LYS A 22 -16.85 16.07 -16.69
C LYS A 22 -17.91 15.43 -15.80
N LYS A 23 -17.85 14.10 -15.60
CA LYS A 23 -18.74 13.35 -14.70
C LYS A 23 -18.67 13.91 -13.29
N LEU A 24 -17.45 14.09 -12.77
CA LEU A 24 -17.16 14.63 -11.44
C LEU A 24 -17.83 16.01 -11.22
N LYS A 25 -17.77 16.90 -12.22
CA LYS A 25 -18.43 18.23 -12.17
C LYS A 25 -19.95 18.18 -12.22
N SER A 26 -20.52 17.30 -13.05
CA SER A 26 -21.98 17.20 -13.19
C SER A 26 -22.65 16.50 -12.03
N ASN A 27 -21.88 15.75 -11.24
CA ASN A 27 -22.40 14.89 -10.20
C ASN A 27 -22.77 15.65 -8.92
N LYS A 28 -24.00 15.43 -8.45
CA LYS A 28 -24.60 16.05 -7.27
C LYS A 28 -24.70 15.12 -6.05
N ASN A 29 -24.45 13.82 -6.22
CA ASN A 29 -24.44 12.86 -5.12
C ASN A 29 -23.22 13.11 -4.21
N LYS A 30 -23.27 12.58 -2.99
CA LYS A 30 -22.11 12.54 -2.10
C LYS A 30 -20.99 11.72 -2.75
N LYS A 31 -19.76 12.21 -2.66
CA LYS A 31 -18.62 11.62 -3.36
C LYS A 31 -17.51 11.23 -2.40
N ILE A 32 -16.82 10.16 -2.76
CA ILE A 32 -15.50 9.81 -2.21
C ILE A 32 -14.47 10.18 -3.25
N PHE A 33 -13.54 11.06 -2.90
CA PHE A 33 -12.39 11.39 -3.73
C PHE A 33 -11.16 10.68 -3.18
N LEU A 34 -10.74 9.58 -3.83
CA LEU A 34 -9.53 8.86 -3.47
C LEU A 34 -8.32 9.47 -4.20
N PHE A 35 -7.56 10.27 -3.48
CA PHE A 35 -6.38 10.97 -3.97
C PHE A 35 -5.11 10.12 -3.89
N GLY A 36 -4.25 10.31 -4.91
CA GLY A 36 -2.87 9.86 -4.87
C GLY A 36 -2.66 8.42 -5.32
N THR A 37 -3.63 7.81 -6.01
CA THR A 37 -3.50 6.44 -6.49
C THR A 37 -2.42 6.32 -7.59
N PRO A 38 -1.80 5.14 -7.72
CA PRO A 38 -0.56 5.00 -8.47
C PRO A 38 -0.76 4.92 -9.98
N MET A 39 0.32 5.29 -10.66
CA MET A 39 0.50 5.15 -12.11
C MET A 39 1.89 4.57 -12.48
N HIS A 40 2.75 4.35 -11.49
CA HIS A 40 4.09 3.79 -11.68
C HIS A 40 4.06 2.26 -11.70
N GLY A 41 5.19 1.62 -11.94
CA GLY A 41 5.27 0.17 -12.05
C GLY A 41 5.14 -0.64 -10.76
N ASN A 42 5.12 -0.01 -9.57
CA ASN A 42 4.95 -0.73 -8.31
C ASN A 42 3.54 -1.31 -8.18
N LEU A 43 3.39 -2.61 -8.43
CA LEU A 43 2.12 -3.34 -8.38
C LEU A 43 1.54 -3.44 -6.96
N GLY A 44 2.36 -3.31 -5.93
CA GLY A 44 1.89 -3.28 -4.55
C GLY A 44 0.90 -2.14 -4.30
N ASP A 45 1.27 -0.93 -4.70
CA ASP A 45 0.40 0.25 -4.54
C ASP A 45 -0.85 0.13 -5.43
N HIS A 46 -0.75 -0.55 -6.58
CA HIS A 46 -1.91 -0.84 -7.42
C HIS A 46 -2.89 -1.82 -6.75
N ALA A 47 -2.37 -2.79 -5.99
CA ALA A 47 -3.20 -3.70 -5.21
C ALA A 47 -3.89 -2.96 -4.06
N ILE A 48 -3.19 -2.03 -3.40
CA ILE A 48 -3.77 -1.11 -2.41
C ILE A 48 -4.97 -0.38 -3.04
N ALA A 49 -4.76 0.34 -4.14
CA ALA A 49 -5.83 1.13 -4.78
C ALA A 49 -7.06 0.31 -5.18
N ILE A 50 -6.88 -0.96 -5.61
CA ILE A 50 -8.00 -1.85 -5.92
C ILE A 50 -8.75 -2.29 -4.66
N GLN A 51 -8.04 -2.64 -3.59
CA GLN A 51 -8.71 -3.02 -2.35
C GLN A 51 -9.39 -1.83 -1.66
N GLU A 52 -8.86 -0.61 -1.84
CA GLU A 52 -9.50 0.63 -1.40
C GLU A 52 -10.81 0.86 -2.14
N GLN A 53 -10.82 0.70 -3.47
CA GLN A 53 -12.05 0.75 -4.26
C GLN A 53 -13.07 -0.26 -3.75
N TYR A 54 -12.69 -1.53 -3.58
CA TYR A 54 -13.60 -2.56 -3.10
C TYR A 54 -14.13 -2.30 -1.70
N PHE A 55 -13.29 -1.79 -0.80
CA PHE A 55 -13.70 -1.39 0.54
C PHE A 55 -14.79 -0.30 0.49
N PHE A 56 -14.59 0.76 -0.30
CA PHE A 56 -15.61 1.82 -0.38
C PHE A 56 -16.88 1.38 -1.11
N GLU A 57 -16.78 0.54 -2.15
CA GLU A 57 -17.95 -0.04 -2.81
C GLU A 57 -18.79 -0.90 -1.85
N ASP A 58 -18.16 -1.63 -0.94
CA ASP A 58 -18.85 -2.50 0.02
C ASP A 58 -19.45 -1.72 1.20
N PHE A 59 -18.70 -0.77 1.76
CA PHE A 59 -19.09 -0.08 3.00
C PHE A 59 -19.76 1.29 2.79
N PHE A 60 -19.64 1.90 1.60
CA PHE A 60 -20.17 3.23 1.31
C PHE A 60 -20.96 3.25 -0.01
N PRO A 61 -21.98 2.37 -0.18
CA PRO A 61 -22.72 2.27 -1.44
C PRO A 61 -23.49 3.54 -1.82
N ASP A 62 -23.78 4.40 -0.83
CA ASP A 62 -24.47 5.68 -1.05
C ASP A 62 -23.54 6.80 -1.55
N TYR A 63 -22.24 6.54 -1.63
CA TYR A 63 -21.25 7.48 -2.15
C TYR A 63 -20.84 7.08 -3.56
N GLU A 64 -20.73 8.06 -4.46
CA GLU A 64 -20.05 7.83 -5.73
C GLU A 64 -18.54 7.92 -5.56
N TYR A 65 -17.86 6.83 -5.91
CA TYR A 65 -16.41 6.70 -5.82
C TYR A 65 -15.71 7.32 -7.05
N PHE A 66 -14.76 8.23 -6.78
CA PHE A 66 -13.90 8.86 -7.78
C PHE A 66 -12.43 8.65 -7.44
N GLU A 67 -11.75 7.86 -8.26
CA GLU A 67 -10.30 7.68 -8.20
C GLU A 67 -9.57 8.87 -8.84
N ILE A 68 -8.68 9.52 -8.09
CA ILE A 68 -7.86 10.65 -8.52
C ILE A 68 -6.39 10.21 -8.54
N LEU A 69 -5.93 9.78 -9.72
CA LEU A 69 -4.52 9.41 -9.96
C LEU A 69 -3.57 10.57 -9.59
N MET A 70 -2.37 10.26 -9.12
CA MET A 70 -1.37 11.27 -8.76
C MET A 70 -1.12 12.34 -9.86
N PRO A 71 -0.95 12.00 -11.16
CA PRO A 71 -0.80 13.00 -12.22
C PRO A 71 -2.08 13.81 -12.49
N MET A 72 -3.26 13.23 -12.21
CA MET A 72 -4.54 13.93 -12.30
C MET A 72 -4.64 15.01 -11.24
N TYR A 73 -4.24 14.70 -10.00
CA TYR A 73 -4.16 15.70 -8.94
C TYR A 73 -3.17 16.81 -9.30
N HIS A 74 -1.94 16.46 -9.69
CA HIS A 74 -0.90 17.42 -10.06
C HIS A 74 -1.31 18.41 -11.16
N THR A 75 -2.13 17.97 -12.11
CA THR A 75 -2.51 18.78 -13.28
C THR A 75 -3.90 19.42 -13.14
N GLN A 76 -4.81 18.83 -12.37
CA GLN A 76 -6.22 19.24 -12.29
C GLN A 76 -6.68 19.62 -10.87
N LYS A 77 -5.78 19.71 -9.87
CA LYS A 77 -6.14 20.01 -8.48
C LYS A 77 -7.07 21.20 -8.28
N LYS A 78 -6.91 22.29 -9.04
CA LYS A 78 -7.81 23.47 -8.94
C LYS A 78 -9.24 23.14 -9.36
N ILE A 79 -9.39 22.34 -10.42
CA ILE A 79 -10.71 21.90 -10.91
C ILE A 79 -11.35 20.94 -9.91
N ILE A 80 -10.57 19.99 -9.40
CA ILE A 80 -11.04 19.01 -8.42
C ILE A 80 -11.47 19.73 -7.15
N LYS A 81 -10.63 20.63 -6.61
CA LYS A 81 -10.92 21.44 -5.42
C LYS A 81 -12.24 22.20 -5.53
N ASN A 82 -12.48 22.84 -6.67
CA ASN A 82 -13.72 23.59 -6.90
C ASN A 82 -14.97 22.71 -7.05
N THR A 83 -14.82 21.39 -7.13
CA THR A 83 -15.93 20.43 -7.26
C THR A 83 -16.25 19.72 -5.95
N VAL A 84 -15.30 19.69 -5.01
CA VAL A 84 -15.47 19.09 -3.68
C VAL A 84 -16.39 19.99 -2.85
N THR A 85 -17.36 19.38 -2.18
CA THR A 85 -18.29 20.01 -1.24
C THR A 85 -18.01 19.51 0.19
N PRO A 86 -18.46 20.21 1.24
CA PRO A 86 -18.24 19.76 2.63
C PRO A 86 -18.83 18.39 2.98
N GLU A 87 -19.84 17.91 2.24
CA GLU A 87 -20.44 16.58 2.44
C GLU A 87 -19.63 15.44 1.82
N ASP A 88 -18.65 15.77 0.97
CA ASP A 88 -17.80 14.79 0.30
C ASP A 88 -16.66 14.33 1.21
N LEU A 89 -16.28 13.06 1.07
CA LEU A 89 -15.12 12.47 1.74
C LEU A 89 -13.86 12.70 0.90
N VAL A 90 -12.86 13.31 1.53
CA VAL A 90 -11.51 13.47 0.97
C VAL A 90 -10.65 12.34 1.51
N VAL A 91 -10.26 11.42 0.64
CA VAL A 91 -9.53 10.22 1.04
C VAL A 91 -8.15 10.21 0.39
N ILE A 92 -7.10 9.95 1.17
CA ILE A 92 -5.73 9.80 0.67
C ILE A 92 -5.40 8.32 0.68
N SER A 93 -5.00 7.78 -0.48
CA SER A 93 -4.61 6.39 -0.66
C SER A 93 -3.51 5.98 0.32
N GLY A 94 -3.57 4.76 0.82
CA GLY A 94 -2.63 4.17 1.78
C GLY A 94 -1.29 3.85 1.14
N GLY A 95 -0.48 3.04 1.83
CA GLY A 95 0.85 2.65 1.35
C GLY A 95 1.94 2.97 2.34
N GLY A 96 3.09 3.42 1.85
CA GLY A 96 4.23 3.79 2.71
C GLY A 96 4.94 5.03 2.20
N TRP A 97 4.17 6.09 1.94
CA TRP A 97 4.67 7.32 1.32
C TRP A 97 4.51 8.56 2.22
N MET A 98 4.17 8.34 3.49
CA MET A 98 4.23 9.34 4.55
C MET A 98 5.58 9.23 5.26
N GLY A 99 6.38 10.30 5.23
CA GLY A 99 7.76 10.31 5.67
C GLY A 99 8.73 10.97 4.68
N ASN A 100 9.95 11.25 5.13
CA ASN A 100 10.94 11.97 4.32
C ASN A 100 11.72 11.09 3.33
N LEU A 101 11.57 9.75 3.37
CA LEU A 101 12.07 8.86 2.29
C LEU A 101 11.37 9.13 0.95
N TRP A 102 10.11 9.57 1.00
CA TRP A 102 9.28 9.87 -0.18
C TRP A 102 8.75 11.30 -0.10
N ILE A 103 9.63 12.27 0.15
CA ILE A 103 9.24 13.66 0.49
C ILE A 103 8.32 14.34 -0.53
N HIS A 104 8.45 14.01 -1.82
CA HIS A 104 7.55 14.56 -2.84
C HIS A 104 6.10 14.10 -2.63
N ASN A 105 5.91 12.87 -2.18
CA ASN A 105 4.61 12.29 -1.91
C ASN A 105 4.07 12.81 -0.57
N GLU A 106 4.89 12.90 0.47
CA GLU A 106 4.57 13.58 1.74
C GLU A 106 4.04 15.01 1.51
N CYS A 107 4.70 15.79 0.66
CA CYS A 107 4.26 17.14 0.30
C CYS A 107 2.86 17.17 -0.33
N VAL A 108 2.47 16.13 -1.06
CA VAL A 108 1.11 16.01 -1.61
C VAL A 108 0.09 15.75 -0.49
N ILE A 109 0.42 14.93 0.51
CA ILE A 109 -0.44 14.72 1.69
C ILE A 109 -0.68 16.06 2.40
N ARG A 110 0.40 16.80 2.70
CA ARG A 110 0.35 18.14 3.30
C ARG A 110 -0.56 19.07 2.49
N GLU A 111 -0.35 19.11 1.18
CA GLU A 111 -1.12 19.96 0.28
C GLU A 111 -2.61 19.62 0.28
N ILE A 112 -2.98 18.33 0.26
CA ILE A 112 -4.38 17.90 0.31
C ILE A 112 -5.01 18.35 1.63
N VAL A 113 -4.37 18.08 2.77
CA VAL A 113 -4.90 18.46 4.09
C VAL A 113 -5.12 19.98 4.20
N GLN A 114 -4.20 20.79 3.68
CA GLN A 114 -4.33 22.24 3.67
C GLN A 114 -5.41 22.74 2.71
N ASN A 115 -5.69 22.01 1.62
CA ASN A 115 -6.63 22.43 0.60
C ASN A 115 -8.10 22.16 0.93
N TYR A 116 -8.38 21.21 1.83
CA TYR A 116 -9.73 20.77 2.16
C TYR A 116 -10.06 20.90 3.66
N PRO A 117 -9.88 22.09 4.28
CA PRO A 117 -9.97 22.26 5.73
C PRO A 117 -11.38 22.04 6.32
N ASN A 118 -12.42 22.04 5.47
CA ASN A 118 -13.82 21.90 5.88
C ASN A 118 -14.37 20.51 5.55
N ASN A 119 -13.54 19.60 5.05
CA ASN A 119 -13.94 18.24 4.71
C ASN A 119 -13.47 17.28 5.80
N LYS A 120 -14.17 16.17 5.97
CA LYS A 120 -13.60 15.01 6.66
C LYS A 120 -12.49 14.42 5.78
N ILE A 121 -11.27 14.34 6.33
CA ILE A 121 -10.13 13.76 5.62
C ILE A 121 -9.77 12.41 6.22
N ILE A 122 -9.68 11.41 5.36
CA ILE A 122 -9.26 10.05 5.71
C ILE A 122 -7.91 9.76 5.06
N ILE A 123 -6.88 9.47 5.84
CA ILE A 123 -5.63 8.90 5.33
C ILE A 123 -5.70 7.40 5.55
N LEU A 124 -5.81 6.63 4.46
CA LEU A 124 -5.89 5.17 4.51
C LEU A 124 -4.58 4.53 5.00
N PRO A 125 -4.57 3.24 5.39
CA PRO A 125 -3.47 2.61 6.12
C PRO A 125 -2.06 2.91 5.56
N GLN A 126 -1.31 3.76 6.27
CA GLN A 126 0.06 4.15 5.93
C GLN A 126 1.12 3.44 6.80
N THR A 127 2.30 3.23 6.22
CA THR A 127 3.57 3.20 6.97
C THR A 127 4.13 4.61 7.00
N ILE A 128 4.52 5.05 8.19
CA ILE A 128 5.11 6.35 8.46
C ILE A 128 6.57 6.14 8.85
N TYR A 129 7.47 6.85 8.17
CA TYR A 129 8.88 6.74 8.47
C TYR A 129 9.62 8.06 8.23
N TYR A 130 10.08 8.66 9.32
CA TYR A 130 11.04 9.75 9.28
C TYR A 130 12.40 9.22 9.70
N THR A 131 13.45 9.59 8.98
CA THR A 131 14.83 9.29 9.36
C THR A 131 15.16 9.92 10.72
N SER A 132 16.10 9.34 11.45
CA SER A 132 16.52 9.84 12.76
C SER A 132 17.49 11.03 12.69
N ASP A 133 17.74 11.55 11.50
CA ASP A 133 18.62 12.70 11.27
C ASP A 133 17.84 14.03 11.32
N GLU A 134 18.57 15.14 11.21
CA GLU A 134 17.99 16.50 11.25
C GLU A 134 16.91 16.70 10.17
N LEU A 135 17.08 16.09 9.00
CA LEU A 135 16.11 16.20 7.91
C LEU A 135 14.80 15.50 8.29
N GLY A 136 14.84 14.28 8.80
CA GLY A 136 13.65 13.57 9.25
C GLY A 136 12.95 14.28 10.41
N GLU A 137 13.72 14.81 11.37
CA GLU A 137 13.22 15.62 12.49
C GLU A 137 12.48 16.87 11.99
N LYS A 138 13.09 17.60 11.05
CA LYS A 138 12.50 18.78 10.44
C LYS A 138 11.20 18.44 9.69
N GLU A 139 11.22 17.40 8.87
CA GLU A 139 10.08 17.07 8.02
C GLU A 139 8.88 16.57 8.82
N TYR A 140 9.06 15.78 9.89
CA TYR A 140 7.90 15.41 10.70
C TYR A 140 7.30 16.62 11.42
N ARG A 141 8.12 17.56 11.91
CA ARG A 141 7.62 18.78 12.58
C ARG A 141 6.75 19.61 11.65
N ILE A 142 7.19 19.80 10.41
CA ILE A 142 6.41 20.49 9.38
C ILE A 142 5.07 19.79 9.16
N THR A 143 5.09 18.46 9.04
CA THR A 143 3.86 17.68 8.86
C THR A 143 2.94 17.80 10.06
N ASN A 144 3.46 17.65 11.28
CA ASN A 144 2.68 17.79 12.51
C ASN A 144 1.98 19.15 12.59
N GLU A 145 2.70 20.25 12.31
CA GLU A 145 2.12 21.61 12.32
C GLU A 145 1.01 21.81 11.29
N ILE A 146 1.02 21.05 10.19
CA ILE A 146 -0.02 21.08 9.17
C ILE A 146 -1.20 20.24 9.60
N LEU A 147 -0.97 18.99 10.01
CA LEU A 147 -2.03 18.05 10.37
C LEU A 147 -2.77 18.47 11.63
N LYS A 148 -2.06 19.02 12.63
CA LYS A 148 -2.62 19.53 13.89
C LYS A 148 -3.73 20.57 13.68
N LYS A 149 -3.65 21.36 12.59
CA LYS A 149 -4.62 22.43 12.29
C LYS A 149 -5.94 21.91 11.72
N HIS A 150 -6.00 20.64 11.35
CA HIS A 150 -7.20 20.04 10.77
C HIS A 150 -8.03 19.38 11.87
N SER A 151 -9.30 19.78 12.01
CA SER A 151 -10.17 19.33 13.11
C SER A 151 -10.91 18.03 12.83
N ASN A 152 -10.90 17.53 11.60
CA ASN A 152 -11.59 16.29 11.21
C ASN A 152 -10.71 15.40 10.30
N LEU A 153 -9.53 15.01 10.80
CA LEU A 153 -8.51 14.21 10.12
C LEU A 153 -8.34 12.85 10.80
N HIS A 154 -8.68 11.77 10.09
CA HIS A 154 -8.51 10.40 10.58
C HIS A 154 -7.36 9.72 9.86
N ILE A 155 -6.33 9.33 10.61
CA ILE A 155 -5.14 8.69 10.07
C ILE A 155 -5.17 7.20 10.41
N PHE A 156 -5.21 6.36 9.39
CA PHE A 156 -5.06 4.92 9.55
C PHE A 156 -3.60 4.54 9.28
N VAL A 157 -3.04 3.70 10.14
CA VAL A 157 -1.68 3.15 9.99
C VAL A 157 -1.72 1.64 10.03
N ARG A 158 -0.85 1.02 9.23
CA ARG A 158 -0.91 -0.43 8.98
C ARG A 158 -0.07 -1.30 9.92
N GLU A 159 0.70 -0.68 10.81
CA GLU A 159 1.58 -1.38 11.74
C GLU A 159 1.90 -0.53 12.99
N ARG A 160 2.34 -1.20 14.07
CA ARG A 160 2.45 -0.59 15.42
C ARG A 160 3.52 0.49 15.54
N LYS A 161 4.63 0.41 14.81
CA LYS A 161 5.71 1.41 14.85
C LYS A 161 5.19 2.77 14.38
N SER A 162 4.45 2.82 13.28
CA SER A 162 3.77 4.03 12.78
C SER A 162 2.71 4.54 13.76
N TYR A 163 1.91 3.64 14.34
CA TYR A 163 0.90 4.00 15.33
C TYR A 163 1.50 4.68 16.56
N ASN A 164 2.52 4.04 17.13
CA ASN A 164 3.23 4.56 18.29
C ASN A 164 3.94 5.87 17.96
N PHE A 165 4.54 5.98 16.77
CA PHE A 165 5.19 7.22 16.33
C PHE A 165 4.22 8.40 16.28
N ILE A 166 3.05 8.25 15.64
CA ILE A 166 2.04 9.32 15.64
C ILE A 166 1.57 9.59 17.06
N LYS A 167 1.15 8.57 17.83
CA LYS A 167 0.62 8.79 19.19
C LYS A 167 1.61 9.51 20.11
N GLN A 168 2.91 9.36 19.90
CA GLN A 168 3.95 10.01 20.68
C GLN A 168 4.36 11.40 20.17
N LYS A 169 4.31 11.63 18.85
CA LYS A 169 4.94 12.80 18.21
C LYS A 169 3.95 13.79 17.62
N PHE A 170 2.74 13.36 17.31
CA PHE A 170 1.74 14.17 16.61
C PHE A 170 0.69 14.67 17.58
N GLU A 171 0.24 15.89 17.34
CA GLU A 171 -0.82 16.53 18.08
C GLU A 171 -2.06 16.65 17.20
N PHE A 172 -3.22 16.34 17.75
CA PHE A 172 -4.49 16.40 17.04
C PHE A 172 -5.43 17.42 17.68
N THR A 173 -6.33 17.98 16.87
CA THR A 173 -7.39 18.89 17.32
C THR A 173 -8.75 18.39 16.81
N GLY A 174 -9.82 18.77 17.52
CA GLY A 174 -11.18 18.35 17.16
C GLY A 174 -11.38 16.83 17.23
N ASN A 175 -11.98 16.27 16.19
CA ASN A 175 -12.29 14.86 16.03
C ASN A 175 -11.14 14.06 15.39
N SER A 176 -10.00 14.71 15.14
CA SER A 176 -8.84 14.07 14.51
C SER A 176 -8.19 13.03 15.42
N ASP A 177 -7.85 11.86 14.87
CA ASP A 177 -7.15 10.81 15.62
C ASP A 177 -6.44 9.83 14.67
N VAL A 178 -5.66 8.92 15.26
CA VAL A 178 -4.95 7.82 14.60
C VAL A 178 -5.45 6.45 15.05
N TYR A 179 -5.52 5.53 14.08
CA TYR A 179 -6.07 4.19 14.25
C TYR A 179 -5.13 3.15 13.66
N LEU A 180 -4.94 2.04 14.38
CA LEU A 180 -4.17 0.89 13.91
C LEU A 180 -5.10 -0.12 13.25
N VAL A 181 -4.87 -0.42 11.98
CA VAL A 181 -5.66 -1.35 11.17
C VAL A 181 -4.74 -2.16 10.25
N PRO A 182 -5.22 -3.24 9.60
CA PRO A 182 -4.44 -3.95 8.60
C PRO A 182 -4.13 -3.10 7.35
N ASP A 183 -3.13 -3.52 6.58
CA ASP A 183 -2.89 -3.00 5.23
C ASP A 183 -4.12 -3.22 4.32
N MET A 184 -4.40 -2.28 3.40
CA MET A 184 -5.55 -2.42 2.50
C MET A 184 -5.52 -3.68 1.64
N VAL A 185 -4.34 -4.17 1.25
CA VAL A 185 -4.21 -5.43 0.49
C VAL A 185 -4.76 -6.61 1.29
N LEU A 186 -4.70 -6.59 2.63
CA LEU A 186 -5.27 -7.63 3.50
C LEU A 186 -6.80 -7.67 3.48
N TYR A 187 -7.46 -6.64 2.93
CA TYR A 187 -8.90 -6.73 2.64
C TYR A 187 -9.22 -7.90 1.72
N GLY A 188 -8.26 -8.32 0.87
CA GLY A 188 -8.21 -9.64 0.26
C GLY A 188 -9.33 -9.99 -0.72
N LYS A 189 -10.20 -9.05 -1.10
CA LYS A 189 -11.33 -9.31 -1.98
C LYS A 189 -10.83 -9.56 -3.41
N ASN A 190 -11.21 -10.69 -3.99
CA ASN A 190 -10.85 -11.10 -5.36
C ASN A 190 -9.34 -11.23 -5.64
N ILE A 191 -8.50 -11.46 -4.61
CA ILE A 191 -7.05 -11.68 -4.79
C ILE A 191 -6.71 -13.16 -5.13
N ILE A 192 -7.71 -14.05 -5.08
CA ILE A 192 -7.50 -15.49 -5.25
C ILE A 192 -7.22 -15.86 -6.71
N THR A 193 -6.07 -16.48 -6.96
CA THR A 193 -5.83 -17.22 -8.21
C THR A 193 -6.65 -18.52 -8.24
N LYS A 194 -7.45 -18.69 -9.30
CA LYS A 194 -8.31 -19.87 -9.46
C LYS A 194 -7.47 -21.16 -9.53
N GLY A 195 -7.81 -22.16 -8.71
CA GLY A 195 -7.46 -23.56 -8.96
C GLY A 195 -6.17 -24.10 -8.33
N LYS A 196 -5.54 -23.44 -7.35
CA LYS A 196 -4.30 -23.96 -6.74
C LYS A 196 -4.29 -23.90 -5.22
N CYS A 197 -4.76 -24.99 -4.61
CA CYS A 197 -4.34 -25.39 -3.26
C CYS A 197 -3.48 -26.66 -3.26
N THR A 198 -3.18 -27.25 -4.45
CA THR A 198 -2.59 -28.59 -4.55
C THR A 198 -1.46 -28.75 -5.57
N GLY A 199 -1.12 -27.71 -6.37
CA GLY A 199 -0.07 -27.81 -7.40
C GLY A 199 0.82 -26.57 -7.46
N HIS A 200 1.92 -26.57 -6.71
CA HIS A 200 2.99 -25.58 -6.80
C HIS A 200 4.20 -26.15 -7.56
N GLU A 201 5.01 -25.27 -8.12
CA GLU A 201 6.29 -25.65 -8.72
C GLU A 201 7.34 -25.77 -7.61
N LYS A 202 8.28 -26.72 -7.72
CA LYS A 202 9.46 -26.81 -6.85
C LYS A 202 10.47 -25.72 -7.21
N VAL A 203 10.12 -24.48 -6.89
CA VAL A 203 10.88 -23.27 -7.19
C VAL A 203 10.71 -22.27 -6.06
N ILE A 204 11.79 -21.58 -5.74
CA ILE A 204 11.81 -20.51 -4.75
C ILE A 204 11.72 -19.17 -5.48
N ASN A 205 10.67 -18.41 -5.20
CA ASN A 205 10.59 -17.02 -5.63
C ASN A 205 11.53 -16.17 -4.76
N VAL A 206 12.40 -15.38 -5.35
CA VAL A 206 13.26 -14.44 -4.63
C VAL A 206 12.95 -13.03 -5.09
N CYS A 207 12.48 -12.20 -4.17
CA CYS A 207 12.07 -10.81 -4.40
C CYS A 207 12.74 -9.88 -3.37
N ILE A 208 13.99 -9.52 -3.61
CA ILE A 208 14.74 -8.57 -2.78
C ILE A 208 14.78 -7.22 -3.48
N ARG A 209 14.66 -6.13 -2.72
CA ARG A 209 14.61 -4.77 -3.26
C ARG A 209 15.99 -4.16 -3.46
N GLU A 210 16.05 -3.25 -4.43
CA GLU A 210 17.26 -2.53 -4.83
C GLU A 210 17.10 -1.00 -4.66
N ASP A 211 15.97 -0.55 -4.11
CA ASP A 211 15.64 0.87 -3.93
C ASP A 211 16.09 1.42 -2.58
N CYS A 212 15.81 2.71 -2.31
CA CYS A 212 16.28 3.42 -1.12
C CYS A 212 15.80 2.80 0.21
N GLU A 213 14.74 2.00 0.20
CA GLU A 213 14.23 1.31 1.38
C GLU A 213 14.96 -0.03 1.64
N SER A 214 15.82 -0.52 0.72
CA SER A 214 16.61 -1.73 0.93
C SER A 214 17.54 -1.59 2.13
N GLU A 215 17.66 -2.68 2.90
CA GLU A 215 18.59 -2.85 4.03
C GLU A 215 19.52 -4.05 3.80
N GLN A 216 19.35 -4.77 2.69
CA GLN A 216 20.06 -6.02 2.44
C GLN A 216 21.39 -5.76 1.74
N GLU A 217 22.45 -6.41 2.21
CA GLU A 217 23.80 -6.36 1.64
C GLU A 217 24.20 -7.72 1.06
N ASN A 218 25.22 -7.77 0.20
CA ASN A 218 25.75 -9.01 -0.38
C ASN A 218 24.70 -9.87 -1.12
N ILE A 219 23.74 -9.22 -1.79
CA ILE A 219 22.62 -9.87 -2.47
C ILE A 219 23.10 -10.84 -3.57
N ASP A 220 24.15 -10.50 -4.32
CA ASP A 220 24.69 -11.36 -5.38
C ASP A 220 25.29 -12.66 -4.84
N ASP A 221 26.06 -12.59 -3.75
CA ASP A 221 26.59 -13.77 -3.06
C ASP A 221 25.46 -14.67 -2.53
N PHE A 222 24.41 -14.07 -1.96
CA PHE A 222 23.21 -14.81 -1.56
C PHE A 222 22.57 -15.54 -2.74
N TYR A 223 22.44 -14.88 -3.91
CA TYR A 223 21.90 -15.50 -5.12
C TYR A 223 22.74 -16.68 -5.61
N GLU A 224 24.07 -16.58 -5.55
CA GLU A 224 24.93 -17.68 -5.97
C GLU A 224 24.85 -18.87 -4.99
N LYS A 225 24.80 -18.62 -3.68
CA LYS A 225 24.66 -19.68 -2.66
C LYS A 225 23.33 -20.42 -2.73
N ILE A 226 22.22 -19.71 -2.94
CA ILE A 226 20.90 -20.35 -2.99
C ILE A 226 20.73 -21.21 -4.26
N LYS A 227 21.23 -20.75 -5.42
CA LYS A 227 21.17 -21.49 -6.70
C LYS A 227 21.91 -22.82 -6.69
N GLN A 228 22.93 -22.96 -5.84
CA GLN A 228 23.69 -24.22 -5.71
C GLN A 228 22.82 -25.38 -5.22
N ASN A 229 21.75 -25.09 -4.48
CA ASN A 229 20.95 -26.12 -3.79
C ASN A 229 19.47 -26.09 -4.20
N TYR A 230 18.97 -24.97 -4.75
CA TYR A 230 17.56 -24.77 -5.02
C TYR A 230 17.33 -24.19 -6.42
N ASN A 231 16.23 -24.60 -7.04
CA ASN A 231 15.72 -23.93 -8.23
C ASN A 231 15.10 -22.59 -7.80
N ILE A 232 15.59 -21.48 -8.35
CA ILE A 232 15.11 -20.15 -7.98
C ILE A 232 14.54 -19.38 -9.17
N ARG A 233 13.61 -18.48 -8.88
CA ARG A 233 13.05 -17.51 -9.81
C ARG A 233 13.20 -16.12 -9.22
N LYS A 234 13.97 -15.26 -9.89
CA LYS A 234 14.01 -13.82 -9.56
C LYS A 234 12.68 -13.20 -9.98
N VAL A 235 11.96 -12.61 -9.04
CA VAL A 235 10.65 -11.97 -9.28
C VAL A 235 10.64 -10.56 -8.69
N SER A 236 9.73 -9.72 -9.17
CA SER A 236 9.60 -8.33 -8.73
C SER A 236 8.13 -7.94 -8.64
N THR A 237 7.77 -7.13 -7.65
CA THR A 237 6.49 -6.42 -7.59
C THR A 237 6.52 -5.10 -8.35
N VAL A 238 7.65 -4.75 -8.97
CA VAL A 238 7.84 -3.51 -9.75
C VAL A 238 8.09 -3.88 -11.20
N ILE A 239 7.21 -3.43 -12.10
CA ILE A 239 7.39 -3.53 -13.55
C ILE A 239 8.06 -2.27 -14.10
N LYS A 240 8.70 -2.37 -15.27
CA LYS A 240 9.47 -1.25 -15.86
C LYS A 240 8.58 -0.15 -16.47
N SER A 241 7.32 -0.47 -16.78
CA SER A 241 6.39 0.44 -17.43
C SER A 241 5.32 0.98 -16.47
N PRO A 242 4.80 2.19 -16.72
CA PRO A 242 3.57 2.66 -16.07
C PRO A 242 2.41 1.69 -16.29
N VAL A 243 1.58 1.51 -15.27
CA VAL A 243 0.37 0.69 -15.37
C VAL A 243 -0.79 1.59 -15.80
N VAL A 244 -1.31 1.33 -17.00
CA VAL A 244 -2.55 1.98 -17.48
C VAL A 244 -3.73 1.45 -16.68
N LEU A 245 -4.65 2.32 -16.25
CA LEU A 245 -5.76 1.98 -15.35
C LEU A 245 -6.56 0.76 -15.82
N ARG A 246 -6.91 0.70 -17.11
CA ARG A 246 -7.65 -0.42 -17.72
C ARG A 246 -6.91 -1.77 -17.70
N LYS A 247 -5.58 -1.77 -17.55
CA LYS A 247 -4.73 -2.96 -17.48
C LYS A 247 -4.38 -3.36 -16.05
N ARG A 248 -4.74 -2.55 -15.05
CA ARG A 248 -4.33 -2.71 -13.65
C ARG A 248 -4.59 -4.13 -13.11
N ILE A 249 -5.84 -4.60 -13.23
CA ILE A 249 -6.22 -5.94 -12.78
C ILE A 249 -5.44 -7.03 -13.51
N GLY A 250 -5.26 -6.90 -14.83
CA GLY A 250 -4.50 -7.88 -15.61
C GLY A 250 -3.03 -7.96 -15.21
N GLU A 251 -2.36 -6.84 -14.91
CA GLU A 251 -0.97 -6.86 -14.44
C GLU A 251 -0.85 -7.39 -13.00
N LEU A 252 -1.82 -7.06 -12.13
CA LEU A 252 -1.91 -7.65 -10.78
C LEU A 252 -2.08 -9.16 -10.84
N GLN A 253 -2.97 -9.64 -11.69
CA GLN A 253 -3.28 -11.06 -11.82
C GLN A 253 -2.07 -11.88 -12.28
N LYS A 254 -1.30 -11.40 -13.26
CA LYS A 254 -0.01 -12.02 -13.65
C LYS A 254 0.98 -12.09 -12.49
N SER A 255 1.04 -11.04 -11.68
CA SER A 255 1.93 -11.00 -10.52
C SER A 255 1.48 -11.98 -9.45
N TRP A 256 0.20 -11.99 -9.08
CA TRP A 256 -0.38 -12.95 -8.14
C TRP A 256 -0.18 -14.40 -8.60
N GLU A 257 -0.39 -14.69 -9.89
CA GLU A 257 -0.09 -16.01 -10.47
C GLU A 257 1.39 -16.38 -10.33
N THR A 258 2.31 -15.43 -10.51
CA THR A 258 3.74 -15.68 -10.33
C THR A 258 4.07 -16.02 -8.87
N PHE A 259 3.50 -15.29 -7.91
CA PHE A 259 3.74 -15.50 -6.48
C PHE A 259 3.05 -16.77 -5.96
N ALA A 260 1.87 -17.10 -6.46
CA ALA A 260 1.12 -18.31 -6.12
C ALA A 260 1.81 -19.61 -6.59
N ASN A 261 2.60 -19.54 -7.67
CA ASN A 261 3.21 -20.69 -8.33
C ASN A 261 4.66 -20.94 -7.87
N ALA A 262 4.91 -20.89 -6.56
CA ALA A 262 6.20 -21.22 -5.96
C ALA A 262 6.04 -22.11 -4.74
N GLU A 263 7.08 -22.85 -4.38
CA GLU A 263 7.13 -23.62 -3.14
C GLU A 263 7.19 -22.69 -1.93
N ILE A 264 7.97 -21.61 -2.05
CA ILE A 264 8.13 -20.55 -1.05
C ILE A 264 8.59 -19.25 -1.73
N THR A 265 8.25 -18.10 -1.14
CA THR A 265 8.80 -16.79 -1.48
C THR A 265 9.80 -16.29 -0.43
N ILE A 266 10.95 -15.77 -0.86
CA ILE A 266 11.92 -15.07 -0.02
C ILE A 266 11.89 -13.59 -0.39
N THR A 267 11.65 -12.70 0.58
CA THR A 267 11.48 -11.28 0.26
C THR A 267 11.72 -10.31 1.41
N ASP A 268 12.14 -9.09 1.08
CA ASP A 268 12.13 -7.90 1.95
C ASP A 268 11.08 -6.84 1.50
N ARG A 269 10.21 -7.23 0.56
CA ARG A 269 9.14 -6.41 0.03
C ARG A 269 7.81 -6.84 0.65
N LEU A 270 7.18 -5.88 1.33
CA LEU A 270 5.87 -6.05 1.94
C LEU A 270 4.85 -6.68 0.97
N HIS A 271 4.69 -6.13 -0.23
CA HIS A 271 3.69 -6.62 -1.16
C HIS A 271 4.04 -7.96 -1.81
N ALA A 272 5.31 -8.36 -1.86
CA ALA A 272 5.67 -9.71 -2.30
C ALA A 272 5.25 -10.74 -1.25
N MET A 273 5.41 -10.41 0.04
CA MET A 273 4.87 -11.22 1.15
C MET A 273 3.35 -11.31 1.04
N LEU A 274 2.65 -10.19 0.89
CA LEU A 274 1.19 -10.19 0.79
C LEU A 274 0.68 -10.95 -0.44
N PHE A 275 1.29 -10.76 -1.62
CA PHE A 275 0.89 -11.47 -2.84
C PHE A 275 1.08 -12.98 -2.73
N SER A 276 2.10 -13.43 -1.99
CA SER A 276 2.34 -14.85 -1.73
C SER A 276 1.33 -15.40 -0.73
N VAL A 277 1.25 -14.81 0.46
CA VAL A 277 0.41 -15.31 1.57
C VAL A 277 -1.08 -15.30 1.20
N LEU A 278 -1.57 -14.27 0.52
CA LEU A 278 -2.98 -14.19 0.11
C LEU A 278 -3.35 -15.23 -0.96
N ASN A 279 -2.36 -15.73 -1.70
CA ASN A 279 -2.51 -16.84 -2.64
C ASN A 279 -2.07 -18.19 -2.05
N GLY A 280 -1.78 -18.22 -0.75
CA GLY A 280 -1.46 -19.43 0.02
C GLY A 280 -0.04 -19.95 -0.08
N THR A 281 0.88 -19.15 -0.63
CA THR A 281 2.31 -19.47 -0.70
C THR A 281 3.04 -18.93 0.54
N PRO A 282 3.76 -19.79 1.29
CA PRO A 282 4.52 -19.38 2.45
C PRO A 282 5.72 -18.50 2.08
N CYS A 283 6.22 -17.76 3.05
CA CYS A 283 7.33 -16.82 2.87
C CYS A 283 8.40 -16.94 3.95
N ILE A 284 9.66 -16.77 3.57
CA ILE A 284 10.69 -16.23 4.47
C ILE A 284 10.80 -14.74 4.21
N VAL A 285 10.60 -13.93 5.25
CA VAL A 285 10.63 -12.47 5.14
C VAL A 285 11.82 -11.88 5.88
N LEU A 286 12.44 -10.90 5.25
CA LEU A 286 13.42 -9.99 5.82
C LEU A 286 12.76 -8.65 6.07
N ASN A 287 13.29 -7.89 7.02
CA ASN A 287 12.82 -6.53 7.20
C ASN A 287 13.48 -5.56 6.21
N ASN A 288 12.97 -4.34 6.19
CA ASN A 288 13.58 -3.23 5.47
C ASN A 288 13.72 -2.03 6.42
N LYS A 289 14.35 -0.95 5.94
CA LYS A 289 14.64 0.25 6.75
C LYS A 289 13.45 0.77 7.55
N THR A 290 12.25 0.69 6.99
CA THR A 290 11.04 1.22 7.65
C THR A 290 10.55 0.32 8.79
N GLY A 291 10.85 -0.98 8.74
CA GLY A 291 10.33 -1.98 9.67
C GLY A 291 8.99 -2.60 9.26
N LYS A 292 8.41 -2.15 8.13
CA LYS A 292 7.01 -2.45 7.77
C LYS A 292 6.75 -3.90 7.39
N VAL A 293 7.75 -4.65 6.92
CA VAL A 293 7.52 -6.04 6.51
C VAL A 293 7.15 -6.86 7.73
N PHE A 294 7.95 -6.75 8.79
CA PHE A 294 7.65 -7.44 10.05
C PHE A 294 6.40 -6.88 10.71
N GLY A 295 6.25 -5.55 10.76
CA GLY A 295 5.09 -4.92 11.40
C GLY A 295 3.75 -5.31 10.77
N VAL A 296 3.70 -5.52 9.45
CA VAL A 296 2.48 -6.02 8.78
C VAL A 296 2.37 -7.54 8.85
N ALA A 297 3.49 -8.27 8.89
CA ALA A 297 3.49 -9.72 9.09
C ALA A 297 2.80 -10.13 10.41
N ASP A 298 2.80 -9.27 11.43
CA ASP A 298 2.09 -9.50 12.70
C ASP A 298 0.58 -9.74 12.51
N TRP A 299 -0.03 -9.17 11.47
CA TRP A 299 -1.45 -9.41 11.13
C TRP A 299 -1.71 -10.79 10.54
N LEU A 300 -0.66 -11.54 10.19
CA LEU A 300 -0.70 -12.81 9.48
C LEU A 300 -0.05 -13.95 10.29
N ASP A 301 0.32 -13.71 11.55
CA ASP A 301 1.00 -14.72 12.38
C ASP A 301 0.17 -16.01 12.54
N ASP A 302 -1.16 -15.88 12.60
CA ASP A 302 -2.09 -16.99 12.73
C ASP A 302 -2.14 -17.90 11.50
N THR A 303 -1.66 -17.43 10.35
CA THR A 303 -1.54 -18.24 9.13
C THR A 303 -0.46 -19.30 9.25
N ASN A 304 0.55 -19.08 10.10
CA ASN A 304 1.80 -19.87 10.16
C ASN A 304 2.52 -20.00 8.81
N MET A 305 2.26 -19.10 7.85
CA MET A 305 2.89 -19.11 6.53
C MET A 305 4.13 -18.19 6.45
N ILE A 306 4.44 -17.44 7.51
CA ILE A 306 5.51 -16.44 7.50
C ILE A 306 6.61 -16.84 8.48
N VAL A 307 7.82 -16.95 7.96
CA VAL A 307 9.03 -17.13 8.76
C VAL A 307 9.88 -15.87 8.66
N ARG A 308 10.13 -15.20 9.79
CA ARG A 308 11.00 -14.01 9.84
C ARG A 308 12.47 -14.45 9.88
N ALA A 309 13.33 -13.73 9.16
CA ALA A 309 14.79 -13.86 9.19
C ALA A 309 15.42 -12.47 9.30
N ASN A 310 16.49 -12.33 10.08
CA ASN A 310 17.17 -11.06 10.33
C ASN A 310 18.34 -10.81 9.37
N SER A 311 18.75 -11.83 8.59
CA SER A 311 19.81 -11.70 7.59
C SER A 311 19.64 -12.72 6.46
N LEU A 312 20.26 -12.46 5.31
CA LEU A 312 20.31 -13.41 4.19
C LEU A 312 20.98 -14.75 4.58
N SER A 313 21.96 -14.73 5.49
CA SER A 313 22.55 -15.95 6.05
C SER A 313 21.52 -16.78 6.82
N GLU A 314 20.71 -16.14 7.66
CA GLU A 314 19.64 -16.81 8.41
C GLU A 314 18.56 -17.38 7.49
N VAL A 315 18.28 -16.72 6.35
CA VAL A 315 17.40 -17.27 5.31
C VAL A 315 17.94 -18.61 4.80
N LEU A 316 19.23 -18.69 4.47
CA LEU A 316 19.85 -19.94 4.00
C LEU A 316 19.79 -21.04 5.06
N GLU A 317 19.97 -20.70 6.35
CA GLU A 317 19.83 -21.67 7.45
C GLU A 317 18.40 -22.20 7.57
N LYS A 318 17.39 -21.31 7.53
CA LYS A 318 15.97 -21.68 7.62
C LYS A 318 15.53 -22.55 6.44
N LEU A 319 16.01 -22.26 5.23
CA LEU A 319 15.78 -23.12 4.07
C LEU A 319 16.31 -24.54 4.29
N LYS A 320 17.55 -24.68 4.79
CA LYS A 320 18.16 -26.00 5.03
C LYS A 320 17.45 -26.80 6.12
N ARG A 321 16.92 -26.12 7.15
CA ARG A 321 16.26 -26.77 8.29
C ARG A 321 14.80 -27.15 8.00
N THR A 322 14.16 -26.48 7.05
CA THR A 322 12.73 -26.68 6.77
C THR A 322 12.57 -27.68 5.65
N THR A 323 11.95 -28.83 5.94
CA THR A 323 11.72 -29.89 4.96
C THR A 323 10.38 -29.80 4.25
N ILE A 324 9.40 -29.13 4.85
CA ILE A 324 8.04 -28.97 4.32
C ILE A 324 7.58 -27.53 4.54
N TRP A 325 7.09 -26.92 3.47
CA TRP A 325 6.46 -25.61 3.48
C TRP A 325 4.95 -25.77 3.36
N GLU A 326 4.20 -25.44 4.41
CA GLU A 326 2.75 -25.60 4.41
C GLU A 326 2.08 -24.47 3.63
N HIS A 327 1.39 -24.84 2.54
CA HIS A 327 0.52 -23.95 1.78
C HIS A 327 -0.86 -23.92 2.42
N LYS A 328 -1.39 -22.73 2.69
CA LYS A 328 -2.70 -22.56 3.36
C LYS A 328 -3.53 -21.51 2.66
N LYS A 329 -4.83 -21.77 2.50
CA LYS A 329 -5.74 -20.75 1.99
C LYS A 329 -5.82 -19.59 2.99
N TYR A 330 -5.59 -18.37 2.51
CA TYR A 330 -5.82 -17.16 3.30
C TYR A 330 -7.33 -16.98 3.55
N ASP A 331 -7.67 -16.72 4.81
CA ASP A 331 -9.03 -16.44 5.25
C ASP A 331 -9.18 -14.95 5.62
N ARG A 332 -9.75 -14.18 4.71
CA ARG A 332 -9.95 -12.74 4.89
C ARG A 332 -10.92 -12.39 6.02
N GLU A 333 -11.82 -13.31 6.38
CA GLU A 333 -12.85 -13.05 7.40
C GLU A 333 -12.22 -12.80 8.77
N LYS A 334 -11.04 -13.36 9.03
CA LYS A 334 -10.29 -13.14 10.27
C LYS A 334 -9.90 -11.68 10.51
N LEU A 335 -9.69 -10.91 9.44
CA LEU A 335 -9.34 -9.50 9.53
C LEU A 335 -10.51 -8.56 9.20
N LEU A 336 -11.66 -9.08 8.77
CA LEU A 336 -12.80 -8.28 8.30
C LEU A 336 -13.30 -7.28 9.36
N ASN A 337 -13.37 -7.69 10.62
CA ASN A 337 -13.77 -6.85 11.76
C ASN A 337 -12.92 -5.56 11.87
N TYR A 338 -11.64 -5.58 11.49
CA TYR A 338 -10.83 -4.37 11.51
C TYR A 338 -11.24 -3.38 10.43
N PHE A 339 -11.64 -3.87 9.25
CA PHE A 339 -12.16 -3.04 8.16
C PHE A 339 -13.58 -2.53 8.48
N GLU A 340 -14.42 -3.33 9.12
CA GLU A 340 -15.73 -2.89 9.62
C GLU A 340 -15.58 -1.74 10.62
N LYS A 341 -14.70 -1.88 11.61
CA LYS A 341 -14.37 -0.81 12.56
C LYS A 341 -13.79 0.43 11.88
N MET A 342 -12.95 0.24 10.86
CA MET A 342 -12.45 1.35 10.04
C MET A 342 -13.62 2.08 9.35
N ALA A 343 -14.56 1.35 8.76
CA ALA A 343 -15.76 1.93 8.14
C ALA A 343 -16.63 2.67 9.15
N GLU A 344 -16.81 2.13 10.37
CA GLU A 344 -17.54 2.81 11.45
C GLU A 344 -16.89 4.15 11.83
N VAL A 345 -15.56 4.19 11.97
CA VAL A 345 -14.83 5.45 12.22
C VAL A 345 -15.03 6.46 11.09
N ILE A 346 -14.99 5.98 9.84
CA ILE A 346 -15.19 6.84 8.66
C ILE A 346 -16.65 7.35 8.58
N ARG A 347 -17.65 6.57 9.03
CA ARG A 347 -19.07 6.99 9.04
C ARG A 347 -19.45 7.94 10.16
N LYS A 348 -18.76 7.93 11.30
CA LYS A 348 -19.05 8.84 12.42
C LYS A 348 -18.90 10.30 11.98
N ASP A 349 -19.84 11.16 12.33
CA ASP A 349 -19.81 12.58 11.97
C ASP A 349 -18.70 13.37 12.68
#